data_AF-A0A954GLF6-F1
#
_entry.id   AF-A0A954GLF6-F1
#
_cell.length_a   1.000
_cell.length_b   1.000
_cell.length_c   1.000
_cell.angle_alpha   90.00
_cell.angle_beta   90.00
_cell.angle_gamma   90.00
#
_symmetry.space_group_name_H-M   'P 1'
#
loop_
_entity.id
_entity.type
_entity.pdbx_description
1 polymer ?
#
loop_
_entity_poly.entity_id
_entity_poly.type
_entity_poly.pdbx_seq_one_letter_code
_entity_poly.pdbx_strand_id
1 'polypeptide(L)'
;MAELASHQPGYLGMTSLRDADGLGVTISYWSNRESITNWRDHAEHRLAQEQGRATFYEEYRVEVCEIEAARSFTGDPGSEASKT
;
A
#
# COMPACT_ATOMS: atom_id res chain seq x y z
N MET A 1 9.24 3.09 -6.41
CA MET A 1 8.50 1.95 -5.84
C MET A 1 7.03 1.94 -6.20
N ALA A 2 6.29 3.04 -5.95
CA ALA A 2 4.85 3.04 -6.19
C ALA A 2 4.48 2.83 -7.67
N GLU A 3 5.10 3.61 -8.55
CA GLU A 3 4.97 3.48 -10.00
C GLU A 3 5.41 2.09 -10.49
N LEU A 4 6.56 1.58 -10.05
CA LEU A 4 7.05 0.26 -10.42
C LEU A 4 6.07 -0.87 -10.02
N ALA A 5 5.50 -0.79 -8.82
CA ALA A 5 4.48 -1.74 -8.36
C ALA A 5 3.22 -1.69 -9.24
N SER A 6 2.82 -0.49 -9.70
CA SER A 6 1.62 -0.31 -10.53
C SER A 6 1.68 -0.97 -11.90
N HIS A 7 2.88 -1.29 -12.39
CA HIS A 7 3.09 -2.01 -13.65
C HIS A 7 3.08 -3.54 -13.48
N GLN A 8 3.05 -4.06 -12.26
CA GLN A 8 3.12 -5.49 -12.01
C GLN A 8 1.77 -6.16 -12.25
N PRO A 9 1.74 -7.36 -12.85
CA PRO A 9 0.52 -8.15 -12.94
C PRO A 9 -0.13 -8.35 -11.57
N GLY A 10 -1.44 -8.14 -11.50
CA GLY A 10 -2.21 -8.33 -10.28
C GLY A 10 -2.16 -7.20 -9.26
N TYR A 11 -1.50 -6.08 -9.54
CA TYR A 11 -1.58 -4.90 -8.68
C TYR A 11 -2.98 -4.25 -8.73
N LEU A 12 -3.54 -3.89 -7.57
CA LEU A 12 -4.89 -3.32 -7.44
C LEU A 12 -4.91 -1.90 -6.87
N GLY A 13 -3.78 -1.40 -6.35
CA GLY A 13 -3.70 -0.09 -5.74
C GLY A 13 -2.80 -0.05 -4.52
N MET A 14 -2.63 1.13 -3.93
CA MET A 14 -1.96 1.29 -2.65
C MET A 14 -2.52 2.46 -1.85
N THR A 15 -2.35 2.38 -0.55
CA THR A 15 -2.56 3.47 0.40
C THR A 15 -1.25 3.70 1.14
N SER A 16 -0.79 4.94 1.19
CA SER A 16 0.40 5.30 1.98
C SER A 16 0.05 6.44 2.92
N LEU A 17 0.40 6.26 4.19
CA LEU A 17 0.26 7.25 5.24
C LEU A 17 1.62 7.45 5.89
N ARG A 18 1.88 8.66 6.35
CA ARG A 18 3.07 9.00 7.12
C ARG A 18 2.71 10.11 8.08
N ASP A 19 3.03 9.92 9.35
CA ASP A 19 2.82 10.94 10.36
C ASP A 19 4.01 11.92 10.43
N ALA A 20 3.88 12.90 11.31
CA ALA A 20 4.90 13.93 11.53
C ALA A 20 6.13 13.39 12.29
N ASP A 21 5.96 12.31 13.04
CA ASP A 21 7.02 11.67 13.83
C ASP A 21 7.85 10.68 13.01
N GLY A 22 7.50 10.49 11.73
CA GLY A 22 8.27 9.72 10.76
C GLY A 22 7.80 8.27 10.61
N LEU A 23 6.75 7.84 11.33
CA LEU A 23 6.17 6.52 11.14
C LEU A 23 5.39 6.50 9.82
N GLY A 24 5.76 5.56 8.95
CA GLY A 24 5.14 5.35 7.65
C GLY A 24 4.47 3.99 7.55
N VAL A 25 3.25 3.97 6.99
CA VAL A 25 2.56 2.73 6.62
C VAL A 25 2.24 2.78 5.14
N THR A 26 2.64 1.74 4.42
CA THR A 26 2.27 1.54 3.01
C THR A 26 1.57 0.19 2.88
N ILE A 27 0.33 0.22 2.40
CA ILE A 27 -0.48 -0.97 2.12
C ILE A 27 -0.66 -1.04 0.61
N SER A 28 -0.21 -2.13 0.00
CA SER A 28 -0.43 -2.42 -1.42
C SER A 28 -1.41 -3.57 -1.58
N TYR A 29 -2.38 -3.43 -2.47
CA TYR A 29 -3.43 -4.42 -2.72
C TYR A 29 -3.08 -5.23 -3.97
N TRP A 30 -3.32 -6.54 -3.92
CA TRP A 30 -2.96 -7.48 -4.97
C TRP A 30 -4.07 -8.50 -5.19
N SER A 31 -4.22 -8.97 -6.42
CA SER A 31 -5.29 -9.88 -6.82
C SER A 31 -5.14 -11.30 -6.26
N ASN A 32 -3.90 -11.73 -5.99
CA ASN A 32 -3.59 -13.04 -5.43
C ASN A 32 -2.17 -13.10 -4.82
N ARG A 33 -1.90 -14.20 -4.11
CA ARG A 33 -0.63 -14.45 -3.43
C ARG A 33 0.57 -14.60 -4.38
N GLU A 34 0.35 -15.13 -5.57
CA GLU A 34 1.39 -15.29 -6.59
C GLU A 34 1.91 -13.93 -7.05
N SER A 35 1.00 -12.98 -7.32
CA SER A 35 1.33 -11.61 -7.73
C SER A 35 2.17 -10.89 -6.67
N ILE A 36 1.84 -11.07 -5.39
CA ILE A 36 2.63 -10.55 -4.25
C ILE A 36 4.04 -11.15 -4.24
N THR A 37 4.14 -12.46 -4.51
CA THR A 37 5.42 -13.18 -4.52
C THR A 37 6.30 -12.69 -5.68
N ASN A 38 5.72 -12.56 -6.87
CA ASN A 38 6.39 -12.01 -8.04
C ASN A 38 6.87 -10.57 -7.79
N TRP A 39 6.04 -9.76 -7.13
CA TRP A 39 6.45 -8.41 -6.75
C TRP A 39 7.60 -8.39 -5.75
N ARG A 40 7.54 -9.20 -4.69
CA ARG A 40 8.65 -9.36 -3.73
C ARG A 40 9.96 -9.73 -4.44
N ASP A 41 9.86 -10.59 -5.45
CA ASP A 41 11.03 -11.12 -6.16
C ASP A 41 11.48 -10.24 -7.34
N HIS A 42 10.75 -9.17 -7.66
CA HIS A 42 11.12 -8.23 -8.71
C HIS A 42 12.49 -7.60 -8.44
N ALA A 43 13.39 -7.63 -9.42
CA ALA A 43 14.80 -7.30 -9.24
C ALA A 43 15.02 -5.91 -8.64
N GLU A 44 14.40 -4.87 -9.22
CA GLU A 44 14.50 -3.49 -8.70
C GLU A 44 13.88 -3.33 -7.31
N HIS A 45 12.85 -4.11 -6.99
CA HIS A 45 12.23 -4.06 -5.66
C HIS A 45 13.15 -4.67 -4.62
N ARG A 46 13.81 -5.80 -4.93
CA ARG A 46 14.81 -6.40 -4.03
C ARG A 46 15.97 -5.43 -3.75
N LEU A 47 16.50 -4.78 -4.78
CA LEU A 47 17.56 -3.77 -4.62
C LEU A 47 17.08 -2.61 -3.73
N ALA A 48 15.86 -2.13 -3.93
CA ALA A 48 15.29 -1.08 -3.09
C ALA A 48 15.12 -1.54 -1.63
N GLN A 49 14.73 -2.79 -1.37
CA GLN A 49 14.63 -3.34 -0.01
C GLN A 49 15.99 -3.47 0.67
N GLU A 50 17.01 -3.93 -0.07
CA GLU A 50 18.39 -4.03 0.41
C GLU A 50 18.93 -2.65 0.79
N GLN A 51 18.75 -1.65 -0.08
CA GLN A 51 19.12 -0.27 0.21
C GLN A 51 18.34 0.30 1.40
N GLY A 52 17.03 0.00 1.48
CA GLY A 52 16.16 0.35 2.60
C GLY A 52 16.74 -0.08 3.94
N ARG A 53 17.10 -1.36 4.06
CA ARG A 53 17.70 -1.95 5.27
C ARG A 53 19.07 -1.36 5.58
N ALA A 54 19.86 -1.06 4.57
CA ALA A 54 21.23 -0.58 4.76
C ALA A 54 21.29 0.90 5.18
N THR A 55 20.29 1.71 4.80
CA THR A 55 20.43 3.18 4.84
C THR A 55 19.24 3.93 5.42
N PHE A 56 18.01 3.43 5.24
CA PHE A 56 16.81 4.25 5.43
C PHE A 56 15.94 3.82 6.61
N TYR A 57 15.97 2.54 7.00
CA TYR A 57 15.12 2.01 8.05
C TYR A 57 15.94 1.41 9.18
N GLU A 58 15.71 1.88 10.40
CA GLU A 58 16.19 1.23 11.62
C GLU A 58 15.43 -0.08 11.87
N GLU A 59 14.11 -0.07 11.65
CA GLU A 59 13.23 -1.25 11.73
C GLU A 59 12.06 -1.09 10.74
N TYR A 60 11.54 -2.21 10.23
CA TYR A 60 10.21 -2.27 9.61
C TYR A 60 9.61 -3.67 9.71
N ARG A 61 8.28 -3.76 9.57
CA ARG A 61 7.54 -5.03 9.49
C ARG A 61 6.76 -5.11 8.18
N VAL A 62 6.70 -6.31 7.60
CA VAL A 62 5.85 -6.61 6.44
C VAL A 62 4.89 -7.73 6.82
N GLU A 63 3.61 -7.49 6.60
CA GLU A 63 2.54 -8.46 6.79
C GLU A 63 1.81 -8.65 5.46
N VAL A 64 1.41 -9.89 5.17
CA VAL A 64 0.62 -10.21 3.98
C VAL A 64 -0.68 -10.84 4.45
N CYS A 65 -1.77 -10.10 4.29
CA CYS A 65 -3.09 -10.44 4.79
C CYS A 65 -4.08 -10.68 3.64
N GLU A 66 -5.07 -11.54 3.88
CA GLU A 66 -6.22 -11.71 3.01
C GLU A 66 -7.34 -10.74 3.44
N ILE A 67 -8.03 -10.15 2.47
CA ILE A 67 -9.17 -9.27 2.72
C ILE A 67 -10.44 -10.09 2.59
N GLU A 68 -11.03 -10.44 3.73
CA GLU A 68 -12.29 -11.19 3.79
C GLU A 68 -13.51 -10.33 3.41
N ALA A 69 -13.44 -9.02 3.67
CA ALA A 69 -14.48 -8.06 3.30
C ALA A 69 -13.94 -6.64 3.22
N ALA A 70 -14.42 -5.85 2.24
CA ALA A 70 -14.14 -4.43 2.12
C ALA A 70 -15.46 -3.64 1.96
N ARG A 71 -15.57 -2.49 2.62
CA ARG A 71 -16.71 -1.57 2.52
C ARG A 71 -16.18 -0.14 2.47
N SER A 72 -16.81 0.71 1.68
CA SER A 72 -16.49 2.14 1.60
C SER A 72 -17.77 2.96 1.72
N PHE A 73 -17.70 4.04 2.48
CA PHE A 73 -18.74 5.05 2.56
C PHE A 73 -18.13 6.40 2.19
N THR A 74 -18.80 7.10 1.28
CA THR A 74 -18.49 8.49 0.97
C THR A 74 -19.72 9.29 1.37
N GLY A 75 -19.60 10.09 2.42
CA GLY A 75 -20.65 11.02 2.82
C GLY A 75 -20.62 12.25 1.94
N ASP A 76 -21.81 12.80 1.65
CA ASP A 76 -21.94 14.17 1.16
C ASP A 76 -22.28 15.08 2.36
N PRO A 77 -21.32 15.82 2.92
CA PRO A 77 -21.57 16.72 4.04
C PRO A 77 -22.45 17.94 3.64
N GLY A 78 -22.83 18.09 2.37
CA GLY A 78 -23.64 19.22 1.86
C GLY A 78 -25.16 18.99 1.78
N SER A 79 -25.67 17.78 2.07
CA SER A 79 -27.08 17.44 1.81
C SER A 79 -28.11 18.02 2.82
N GLU A 80 -27.71 18.73 3.87
CA GLU A 80 -28.65 19.29 4.88
C GLU A 80 -29.18 20.70 4.54
N ALA A 81 -28.73 21.36 3.47
CA ALA A 81 -29.12 22.75 3.18
C ALA A 81 -30.46 22.93 2.41
N SER A 82 -31.27 21.89 2.23
CA SER A 82 -32.59 21.96 1.58
C SER A 82 -33.71 21.37 2.43
N LYS A 83 -33.83 21.85 3.67
CA LYS A 83 -35.06 21.74 4.47
C LYS A 83 -35.26 23.03 5.27
N THR A 84 -35.77 24.07 4.63
CA THR A 84 -36.60 25.12 5.25
C THR A 84 -37.45 25.74 4.15
#